data_AF-A0A4U7JIJ4-F1
#
_entry.id   AF-A0A4U7JIJ4-F1
#
_cell.length_a   1.000
_cell.length_b   1.000
_cell.length_c   1.000
_cell.angle_alpha   90.00
_cell.angle_beta   90.00
_cell.angle_gamma   90.00
#
_symmetry.space_group_name_H-M   'P 1'
#
loop_
_entity.id
_entity.type
_entity.pdbx_description
1 polymer ?
#
loop_
_entity_poly.entity_id
_entity_poly.type
_entity_poly.pdbx_seq_one_letter_code
_entity_poly.pdbx_strand_id
1 'polypeptide(L)'
;MINLKSLMTTQIIVRHAEYIVNISEIEKKLKKLSSEFTSRVTKEYLSEMCENIGVKSEEDLLEGLFIFIKKLIKEIKSLKKMVKMNQLSFNSDTDNIFIAPPHKLYERVIEIENNYGIATNVIIYDHKKKIKNSFSKLLLDAFGYNKFSQKGNDVIKYIELLTKLKSPNSSFYKVYNKSILINKICNEIRRYNKISDELKFVNEELICEIQKVNKKLKADIINDVVEIIQNSYEQCKCTFNNAFLTTDTYSEFNKGKKNSKWNAYTLVMSLGIKSCPYCNRQYITPVYREEGCGVRADLDHFYPKSRYPYLSMSLYNLIPCCKFCNSIKGDKEFNYKSYLHPYEHGFEDYLKFRYKPIKYLFTGSSKDEFKIVLESSEEIDEKKELVKKAENNMEFFMIEPLYYYHKDEVMDLIKKRLIYNKAYCDELKHRLEETTGKPITEKQLIEFIVSNIIDEDKLYERTLSKLYKDIVDQLGFFKEDDDFKMTENECGALKKLLINLNSSVDLI
;
A
#
# COMPACT_ATOMS: atom_id res chain seq x y z
N MET A 1 11.88 -5.59 -6.17
CA MET A 1 11.19 -4.31 -6.06
C MET A 1 10.88 -3.80 -7.46
N ILE A 2 9.78 -3.10 -7.67
CA ILE A 2 9.37 -2.46 -8.92
C ILE A 2 9.34 -0.96 -8.68
N ASN A 3 9.84 -0.21 -9.65
CA ASN A 3 9.85 1.24 -9.64
C ASN A 3 8.42 1.77 -9.85
N LEU A 4 8.00 2.66 -8.97
CA LEU A 4 6.70 3.32 -8.95
C LEU A 4 6.79 4.81 -9.28
N LYS A 5 7.98 5.33 -9.58
CA LYS A 5 8.23 6.76 -9.79
C LYS A 5 7.31 7.36 -10.84
N SER A 6 7.10 6.68 -11.96
CA SER A 6 6.25 7.13 -13.08
C SER A 6 4.75 7.20 -12.72
N LEU A 7 4.31 6.50 -11.66
CA LEU A 7 2.91 6.44 -11.25
C LEU A 7 2.50 7.57 -10.30
N MET A 8 3.48 8.23 -9.70
CA MET A 8 3.21 9.36 -8.84
C MET A 8 2.92 10.58 -9.71
N THR A 9 1.72 11.15 -9.59
CA THR A 9 1.28 12.27 -10.41
C THR A 9 1.03 13.52 -9.56
N THR A 10 1.09 14.69 -10.19
CA THR A 10 0.69 15.95 -9.56
C THR A 10 -0.71 15.86 -8.95
N GLN A 11 -1.65 15.15 -9.60
CA GLN A 11 -3.00 14.98 -9.08
C GLN A 11 -3.04 14.19 -7.76
N ILE A 12 -2.25 13.12 -7.64
CA ILE A 12 -2.14 12.34 -6.39
C ILE A 12 -1.60 13.23 -5.26
N ILE A 13 -0.54 13.98 -5.54
CA ILE A 13 0.10 14.89 -4.56
C ILE A 13 -0.88 15.97 -4.10
N VAL A 14 -1.55 16.64 -5.05
CA VAL A 14 -2.53 17.68 -4.76
C VAL A 14 -3.65 17.13 -3.90
N ARG A 15 -4.27 16.01 -4.27
CA ARG A 15 -5.37 15.42 -3.51
C ARG A 15 -4.95 14.99 -2.11
N HIS A 16 -3.73 14.46 -1.97
CA HIS A 16 -3.18 14.11 -0.67
C HIS A 16 -2.93 15.33 0.21
N ALA A 17 -2.35 16.40 -0.34
CA ALA A 17 -2.13 17.65 0.37
C ALA A 17 -3.46 18.33 0.77
N GLU A 18 -4.42 18.39 -0.15
CA GLU A 18 -5.77 18.92 0.11
C GLU A 18 -6.46 18.15 1.23
N TYR A 19 -6.37 16.81 1.23
CA TYR A 19 -6.91 15.99 2.31
C TYR A 19 -6.32 16.38 3.67
N ILE A 20 -5.00 16.47 3.79
CA ILE A 20 -4.32 16.83 5.06
C ILE A 20 -4.75 18.25 5.51
N VAL A 21 -4.80 19.20 4.57
CA VAL A 21 -5.16 20.60 4.86
C VAL A 21 -6.63 20.75 5.26
N ASN A 22 -7.51 19.97 4.65
CA ASN A 22 -8.95 20.02 4.87
C ASN A 22 -9.41 19.23 6.10
N ILE A 23 -8.53 18.42 6.73
CA ILE A 23 -8.79 17.94 8.09
C ILE A 23 -8.69 19.16 9.02
N SER A 24 -9.83 19.82 9.23
CA SER A 24 -10.02 21.03 10.03
C SER A 24 -9.50 20.93 11.47
N GLU A 25 -9.17 19.71 11.92
CA GLU A 25 -8.73 19.42 13.26
C GLU A 25 -7.22 19.18 13.43
N ILE A 26 -6.38 18.91 12.42
CA ILE A 26 -4.98 18.49 12.68
C ILE A 26 -4.23 19.58 13.47
N GLU A 27 -4.26 20.82 12.98
CA GLU A 27 -3.62 21.94 13.66
C GLU A 27 -4.20 22.18 15.07
N LYS A 28 -5.51 22.03 15.22
CA LYS A 28 -6.20 22.19 16.51
C LYS A 28 -5.84 21.07 17.50
N LYS A 29 -5.70 19.83 17.02
CA LYS A 29 -5.30 18.66 17.80
C LYS A 29 -3.84 18.75 18.22
N LEU A 30 -2.95 19.13 17.30
CA LEU A 30 -1.54 19.39 17.62
C LEU A 30 -1.39 20.48 18.69
N LYS A 31 -2.15 21.59 18.61
CA LYS A 31 -2.12 22.64 19.65
C LYS A 31 -2.55 22.15 21.04
N LYS A 32 -3.38 21.11 21.13
CA LYS A 32 -3.86 20.52 22.39
C LYS A 32 -3.01 19.33 22.84
N LEU A 33 -2.14 18.82 21.98
CA LEU A 33 -1.42 17.56 22.17
C LEU A 33 -0.59 17.55 23.45
N SER A 34 0.15 18.63 23.75
CA SER A 34 0.94 18.74 25.00
C SER A 34 0.05 18.62 26.23
N SER A 35 -1.02 19.42 26.33
CA SER A 35 -1.96 19.35 27.45
C SER A 35 -2.68 18.01 27.56
N GLU A 36 -2.99 17.38 26.43
CA GLU A 36 -3.63 16.06 26.37
C GLU A 36 -2.67 14.95 26.79
N PHE A 37 -1.39 15.07 26.46
CA PHE A 37 -0.34 14.15 26.91
C PHE A 37 -0.16 14.24 28.42
N THR A 38 0.10 15.44 28.95
CA THR A 38 0.33 15.66 30.40
C THR A 38 -0.86 15.22 31.26
N SER A 39 -2.09 15.39 30.78
CA SER A 39 -3.29 14.96 31.52
C SER A 39 -3.53 13.44 31.50
N ARG A 40 -2.82 12.68 30.66
CA ARG A 40 -3.00 11.23 30.47
C ARG A 40 -1.91 10.37 31.09
N VAL A 41 -0.86 11.00 31.62
CA VAL A 41 0.31 10.33 32.20
C VAL A 41 0.50 10.76 33.64
N THR A 42 1.05 9.86 34.48
CA THR A 42 1.31 10.18 35.89
C THR A 42 2.61 10.96 36.03
N LYS A 43 2.78 11.61 37.19
CA LYS A 43 4.03 12.29 37.50
C LYS A 43 5.19 11.30 37.64
N GLU A 44 4.98 10.15 38.27
CA GLU A 44 6.03 9.13 38.36
C GLU A 44 6.50 8.67 36.97
N TYR A 45 5.57 8.56 36.02
CA TYR A 45 5.90 8.19 34.66
C TYR A 45 6.74 9.25 33.93
N LEU A 46 6.42 10.53 34.10
CA LEU A 46 7.21 11.63 33.51
C LEU A 46 8.61 11.68 34.11
N SER A 47 8.73 11.49 35.43
CA SER A 47 10.02 11.39 36.11
C SER A 47 10.84 10.20 35.58
N GLU A 48 10.26 8.99 35.50
CA GLU A 48 10.92 7.81 34.92
C GLU A 48 11.38 8.07 33.48
N MET A 49 10.54 8.72 32.67
CA MET A 49 10.87 9.07 31.28
C MET A 49 12.05 10.04 31.21
N CYS A 50 12.10 11.06 32.07
CA CYS A 50 13.21 12.02 32.11
C CYS A 50 14.53 11.31 32.42
N GLU A 51 14.55 10.40 33.40
CA GLU A 51 15.73 9.61 33.75
C GLU A 51 16.20 8.73 32.58
N ASN A 52 15.27 8.05 31.90
CA ASN A 52 15.60 7.15 30.79
C ASN A 52 16.11 7.89 29.54
N ILE A 53 15.61 9.11 29.29
CA ILE A 53 16.00 9.91 28.11
C ILE A 53 17.22 10.80 28.42
N GLY A 54 17.54 11.02 29.69
CA GLY A 54 18.61 11.92 30.11
C GLY A 54 18.20 13.40 30.07
N VAL A 55 16.93 13.70 30.34
CA VAL A 55 16.40 15.07 30.41
C VAL A 55 16.43 15.55 31.87
N LYS A 56 16.87 16.80 32.09
CA LYS A 56 17.13 17.33 33.44
C LYS A 56 15.86 17.53 34.29
N SER A 57 14.73 17.82 33.65
CA SER A 57 13.46 18.06 34.35
C SER A 57 12.24 17.70 33.49
N GLU A 58 11.09 17.51 34.14
CA GLU A 58 9.80 17.36 33.46
C GLU A 58 9.44 18.60 32.62
N GLU A 59 9.88 19.79 33.05
CA GLU A 59 9.68 21.04 32.35
C GLU A 59 10.46 21.07 31.02
N ASP A 60 11.74 20.68 31.05
CA ASP A 60 12.59 20.58 29.85
C ASP A 60 12.03 19.54 28.85
N LEU A 61 11.50 18.42 29.37
CA LEU A 61 10.87 17.38 28.55
C LEU A 61 9.64 17.95 27.82
N LEU A 62 8.74 18.60 28.56
CA LEU A 62 7.52 19.17 28.00
C LEU A 62 7.82 20.33 27.04
N GLU A 63 8.83 21.16 27.33
CA GLU A 63 9.30 22.21 26.43
C GLU A 63 9.84 21.63 25.12
N GLY A 64 10.65 20.56 25.19
CA GLY A 64 11.14 19.85 24.01
C GLY A 64 10.01 19.30 23.14
N LEU A 65 8.99 18.69 23.75
CA LEU A 65 7.79 18.24 23.04
C LEU A 65 7.02 19.40 22.41
N PHE A 66 6.89 20.52 23.11
CA PHE A 66 6.20 21.71 22.60
C PHE A 66 6.92 22.36 21.41
N ILE A 67 8.25 22.43 21.44
CA ILE A 67 9.09 22.91 20.34
C ILE A 67 8.90 22.01 19.10
N PHE A 68 8.86 20.70 19.28
CA PHE A 68 8.59 19.75 18.20
C PHE A 68 7.17 19.91 17.63
N ILE A 69 6.15 20.06 18.46
CA ILE A 69 4.77 20.30 18.01
C ILE A 69 4.67 21.60 17.20
N LYS A 70 5.35 22.68 17.62
CA LYS A 70 5.42 23.93 16.85
C LYS A 70 6.00 23.72 15.46
N LYS A 71 7.03 22.88 15.32
CA LYS A 71 7.59 22.50 14.03
C LYS A 71 6.56 21.79 13.15
N LEU A 72 5.84 20.80 13.67
CA LEU A 72 4.79 20.10 12.93
C LEU A 72 3.65 21.02 12.49
N ILE A 73 3.26 21.97 13.34
CA ILE A 73 2.28 23.01 12.99
C ILE A 73 2.80 23.90 11.84
N LYS A 74 4.10 24.23 11.82
CA LYS A 74 4.73 25.00 10.73
C LYS A 74 4.67 24.22 9.41
N GLU A 75 4.92 22.92 9.42
CA GLU A 75 4.78 22.04 8.24
C GLU A 75 3.36 22.06 7.67
N ILE A 76 2.33 21.97 8.53
CA ILE A 76 0.93 22.06 8.10
C ILE A 76 0.61 23.44 7.51
N LYS A 77 1.06 24.52 8.16
CA LYS A 77 0.85 25.89 7.65
C LYS A 77 1.54 26.11 6.30
N SER A 78 2.74 25.55 6.13
CA SER A 78 3.44 25.57 4.85
C SER A 78 2.66 24.82 3.77
N LEU A 79 2.18 23.59 4.07
CA LEU A 79 1.36 22.81 3.15
C LEU A 79 0.07 23.54 2.75
N LYS A 80 -0.61 24.18 3.72
CA LYS A 80 -1.79 25.04 3.48
C LYS A 80 -1.49 26.17 2.49
N LYS A 81 -0.32 26.80 2.60
CA LYS A 81 0.10 27.87 1.69
C LYS A 81 0.35 27.32 0.29
N MET A 82 1.04 26.17 0.18
CA MET A 82 1.33 25.52 -1.11
C MET A 82 0.05 25.12 -1.86
N VAL A 83 -0.93 24.54 -1.16
CA VAL A 83 -2.25 24.19 -1.73
C VAL A 83 -2.96 25.46 -2.22
N LYS A 84 -3.02 26.53 -1.41
CA LYS A 84 -3.68 27.79 -1.79
C LYS A 84 -3.03 28.48 -2.99
N MET A 85 -1.72 28.37 -3.13
CA MET A 85 -0.97 29.01 -4.22
C MET A 85 -0.86 28.12 -5.47
N ASN A 86 -1.47 26.92 -5.48
CA ASN A 86 -1.34 25.94 -6.55
C ASN A 86 0.13 25.60 -6.90
N GLN A 87 1.01 25.53 -5.88
CA GLN A 87 2.46 25.30 -6.05
C GLN A 87 2.88 23.83 -5.97
N LEU A 88 1.92 22.91 -6.07
CA LEU A 88 2.17 21.47 -5.92
C LEU A 88 2.35 20.84 -7.31
N SER A 89 3.50 20.19 -7.53
CA SER A 89 3.76 19.41 -8.74
C SER A 89 4.59 18.16 -8.43
N PHE A 90 4.48 17.13 -9.27
CA PHE A 90 5.29 15.91 -9.14
C PHE A 90 6.80 16.18 -9.16
N ASN A 91 7.24 17.14 -9.99
CA ASN A 91 8.65 17.53 -10.09
C ASN A 91 9.05 18.60 -9.07
N SER A 92 8.17 18.98 -8.12
CA SER A 92 8.53 19.96 -7.11
C SER A 92 9.44 19.32 -6.07
N ASP A 93 10.65 19.86 -5.94
CA ASP A 93 11.61 19.48 -4.90
C ASP A 93 11.23 20.12 -3.56
N THR A 94 10.10 19.67 -3.01
CA THR A 94 9.53 20.22 -1.79
C THR A 94 10.12 19.56 -0.54
N ASP A 95 10.48 20.38 0.44
CA ASP A 95 10.96 19.91 1.74
C ASP A 95 9.84 19.68 2.76
N ASN A 96 8.57 19.81 2.37
CA ASN A 96 7.45 19.65 3.28
C ASN A 96 7.23 18.16 3.63
N ILE A 97 7.27 17.81 4.92
CA ILE A 97 7.31 16.40 5.35
C ILE A 97 6.15 15.53 4.84
N PHE A 98 5.00 16.11 4.47
CA PHE A 98 3.84 15.36 4.03
C PHE A 98 3.90 14.94 2.55
N ILE A 99 4.72 15.64 1.75
CA ILE A 99 4.77 15.48 0.30
C ILE A 99 6.21 15.51 -0.26
N ALA A 100 7.22 15.57 0.61
CA ALA A 100 8.62 15.54 0.23
C ALA A 100 8.96 14.21 -0.47
N PRO A 101 9.62 14.24 -1.64
CA PRO A 101 10.10 13.03 -2.30
C PRO A 101 11.11 12.28 -1.41
N PRO A 102 11.40 11.00 -1.67
CA PRO A 102 12.12 10.14 -0.72
C PRO A 102 13.47 10.67 -0.23
N HIS A 103 14.33 11.19 -1.11
CA HIS A 103 15.61 11.80 -0.70
C HIS A 103 15.43 13.03 0.20
N LYS A 104 14.49 13.94 -0.12
CA LYS A 104 14.16 15.07 0.75
C LYS A 104 13.58 14.63 2.07
N LEU A 105 12.65 13.68 2.05
CA LEU A 105 12.05 13.14 3.26
C LEU A 105 13.11 12.57 4.21
N TYR A 106 14.17 11.96 3.66
CA TYR A 106 15.33 11.52 4.44
C TYR A 106 16.11 12.69 5.07
N GLU A 107 16.40 13.76 4.32
CA GLU A 107 17.00 14.98 4.87
C GLU A 107 16.17 15.55 6.02
N ARG A 108 14.83 15.53 5.87
CA ARG A 108 13.88 15.97 6.90
C ARG A 108 13.89 15.08 8.13
N VAL A 109 14.07 13.77 7.97
CA VAL A 109 14.23 12.85 9.10
C VAL A 109 15.49 13.19 9.88
N ILE A 110 16.63 13.38 9.21
CA ILE A 110 17.89 13.75 9.85
C ILE A 110 17.76 15.09 10.57
N GLU A 111 17.16 16.11 9.93
CA GLU A 111 16.92 17.40 10.56
C GLU A 111 16.08 17.24 11.83
N ILE A 112 15.03 16.40 11.79
CA ILE A 112 14.15 16.21 12.94
C ILE A 112 14.88 15.47 14.08
N GLU A 113 15.60 14.40 13.76
CA GLU A 113 16.35 13.63 14.75
C GLU A 113 17.44 14.49 15.43
N ASN A 114 18.12 15.36 14.68
CA ASN A 114 19.16 16.24 15.22
C ASN A 114 18.61 17.40 16.06
N ASN A 115 17.52 18.04 15.61
CA ASN A 115 17.03 19.27 16.25
C ASN A 115 15.93 19.05 17.29
N TYR A 116 15.30 17.86 17.30
CA TYR A 116 14.18 17.54 18.20
C TYR A 116 14.40 16.21 18.92
N GLY A 117 15.65 15.95 19.33
CA GLY A 117 16.09 14.72 19.99
C GLY A 117 15.25 14.31 21.22
N ILE A 118 14.78 15.28 22.01
CA ILE A 118 13.88 15.01 23.14
C ILE A 118 12.60 14.30 22.65
N ALA A 119 11.93 14.86 21.64
CA ALA A 119 10.68 14.30 21.14
C ALA A 119 10.85 12.95 20.45
N THR A 120 11.93 12.78 19.67
CA THR A 120 12.23 11.49 19.02
C THR A 120 12.57 10.41 20.05
N ASN A 121 13.30 10.75 21.12
CA ASN A 121 13.58 9.82 22.21
C ASN A 121 12.33 9.46 23.02
N VAL A 122 11.40 10.41 23.24
CA VAL A 122 10.08 10.12 23.85
C VAL A 122 9.31 9.11 23.01
N ILE A 123 9.27 9.30 21.68
CA ILE A 123 8.61 8.37 20.75
C ILE A 123 9.20 6.96 20.86
N ILE A 124 10.53 6.85 20.90
CA ILE A 124 11.25 5.57 21.03
C ILE A 124 10.95 4.92 22.39
N TYR A 125 10.97 5.70 23.47
CA TYR A 125 10.67 5.23 24.82
C TYR A 125 9.24 4.69 24.92
N ASP A 126 8.26 5.46 24.42
CA ASP A 126 6.85 5.09 24.39
C ASP A 126 6.60 3.76 23.66
N HIS A 127 7.29 3.56 22.53
CA HIS A 127 7.21 2.31 21.78
C HIS A 127 7.75 1.12 22.57
N LYS A 128 8.94 1.26 23.18
CA LYS A 128 9.58 0.20 23.99
C LYS A 128 8.70 -0.22 25.17
N LYS A 129 8.03 0.73 25.84
CA LYS A 129 7.17 0.47 27.00
C LYS A 129 5.74 0.05 26.63
N LYS A 130 5.38 0.00 25.34
CA LYS A 130 4.04 -0.40 24.82
C LYS A 130 2.88 0.39 25.45
N ILE A 131 3.05 1.70 25.60
CA ILE A 131 2.15 2.51 26.41
C ILE A 131 0.88 2.85 25.66
N LYS A 132 -0.26 2.59 26.32
CA LYS A 132 -1.60 2.75 25.74
C LYS A 132 -1.95 4.20 25.38
N ASN A 133 -1.44 5.17 26.14
CA ASN A 133 -1.68 6.62 26.02
C ASN A 133 -0.38 7.39 25.68
N SER A 134 0.48 6.80 24.85
CA SER A 134 1.76 7.38 24.44
C SER A 134 1.60 8.67 23.63
N PHE A 135 2.62 9.53 23.68
CA PHE A 135 2.79 10.68 22.81
C PHE A 135 2.74 10.27 21.33
N SER A 136 3.37 9.14 20.96
CA SER A 136 3.33 8.57 19.61
C SER A 136 1.90 8.31 19.13
N LYS A 137 1.05 7.73 19.99
CA LYS A 137 -0.34 7.44 19.63
C LYS A 137 -1.18 8.70 19.51
N LEU A 138 -0.97 9.67 20.41
CA LEU A 138 -1.61 10.98 20.33
C LEU A 138 -1.24 11.70 19.02
N LEU A 139 0.01 11.60 18.57
CA LEU A 139 0.44 12.15 17.29
C LEU A 139 -0.29 11.50 16.12
N LEU A 140 -0.38 10.16 16.08
CA LEU A 140 -1.10 9.43 15.03
C LEU A 140 -2.59 9.82 14.97
N ASP A 141 -3.22 9.98 16.14
CA ASP A 141 -4.60 10.43 16.26
C ASP A 141 -4.77 11.89 15.84
N ALA A 142 -3.80 12.75 16.15
CA ALA A 142 -3.79 14.16 15.74
C ALA A 142 -3.70 14.30 14.21
N PHE A 143 -2.84 13.52 13.55
CA PHE A 143 -2.71 13.50 12.09
C PHE A 143 -3.90 12.84 11.38
N GLY A 144 -4.74 12.10 12.10
CA GLY A 144 -5.94 11.48 11.53
C GLY A 144 -5.64 10.25 10.66
N TYR A 145 -4.47 9.62 10.82
CA TYR A 145 -4.09 8.44 10.05
C TYR A 145 -5.11 7.30 10.21
N ASN A 146 -5.71 7.14 11.39
CA ASN A 146 -6.75 6.16 11.62
C ASN A 146 -7.97 6.37 10.70
N LYS A 147 -8.38 7.62 10.46
CA LYS A 147 -9.47 7.95 9.53
C LYS A 147 -9.07 7.73 8.06
N PHE A 148 -7.81 8.05 7.72
CA PHE A 148 -7.29 7.84 6.37
C PHE A 148 -7.16 6.36 6.02
N SER A 149 -6.69 5.56 6.98
CA SER A 149 -6.35 4.13 6.79
C SER A 149 -7.53 3.18 6.99
N GLN A 150 -8.62 3.65 7.60
CA GLN A 150 -9.83 2.86 7.87
C GLN A 150 -10.25 2.05 6.64
N LYS A 151 -10.20 0.73 6.79
CA LYS A 151 -11.04 -0.20 6.01
C LYS A 151 -12.47 0.18 6.39
N GLY A 152 -13.38 0.38 5.44
CA GLY A 152 -14.74 0.92 5.67
C GLY A 152 -15.66 -0.01 6.45
N ASN A 153 -15.18 -0.55 7.57
CA ASN A 153 -15.92 -1.38 8.49
C ASN A 153 -17.00 -0.60 9.24
N ASP A 154 -17.09 0.73 9.13
CA ASP A 154 -18.09 1.48 9.90
C ASP A 154 -19.50 1.24 9.36
N VAL A 155 -19.66 1.04 8.04
CA VAL A 155 -20.93 0.61 7.44
C VAL A 155 -21.22 -0.84 7.80
N ILE A 156 -20.26 -1.77 7.70
CA ILE A 156 -20.45 -3.17 8.13
C ILE A 156 -20.80 -3.26 9.61
N LYS A 157 -20.09 -2.55 10.49
CA LYS A 157 -20.39 -2.51 11.93
C LYS A 157 -21.74 -1.87 12.21
N TYR A 158 -22.14 -0.89 11.42
CA TYR A 158 -23.48 -0.30 11.50
C TYR A 158 -24.56 -1.30 11.06
N ILE A 159 -24.34 -2.01 9.95
CA ILE A 159 -25.20 -3.11 9.50
C ILE A 159 -25.27 -4.20 10.58
N GLU A 160 -24.14 -4.64 11.14
CA GLU A 160 -24.07 -5.60 12.25
C GLU A 160 -24.81 -5.10 13.51
N LEU A 161 -24.70 -3.80 13.84
CA LEU A 161 -25.46 -3.19 14.93
C LEU A 161 -26.96 -3.27 14.63
N LEU A 162 -27.40 -2.87 13.43
CA LEU A 162 -28.80 -2.96 13.03
C LEU A 162 -29.29 -4.41 13.07
N THR A 163 -28.50 -5.38 12.59
CA THR A 163 -28.80 -6.82 12.69
C THR A 163 -28.97 -7.28 14.14
N LYS A 164 -28.10 -6.85 15.05
CA LYS A 164 -28.22 -7.16 16.49
C LYS A 164 -29.47 -6.53 17.10
N LEU A 165 -29.79 -5.30 16.72
CA LEU A 165 -30.97 -4.58 17.20
C LEU A 165 -32.28 -5.16 16.65
N LYS A 166 -32.28 -5.83 15.49
CA LYS A 166 -33.47 -6.52 14.95
C LYS A 166 -33.95 -7.73 15.77
N SER A 167 -33.14 -8.24 16.70
CA SER A 167 -33.43 -9.47 17.45
C SER A 167 -34.06 -9.19 18.82
N PRO A 168 -35.39 -9.40 19.02
CA PRO A 168 -36.09 -9.06 20.26
C PRO A 168 -35.59 -9.87 21.48
N ASN A 169 -35.04 -11.06 21.24
CA ASN A 169 -34.52 -11.97 22.26
C ASN A 169 -33.06 -11.67 22.68
N SER A 170 -32.41 -10.68 22.08
CA SER A 170 -31.02 -10.34 22.44
C SER A 170 -30.93 -9.84 23.89
N SER A 171 -29.80 -10.09 24.56
CA SER A 171 -29.53 -9.60 25.92
C SER A 171 -29.63 -8.07 26.04
N PHE A 172 -29.57 -7.37 24.90
CA PHE A 172 -29.73 -5.92 24.78
C PHE A 172 -31.10 -5.42 25.28
N TYR A 173 -32.17 -6.19 25.05
CA TYR A 173 -33.55 -5.83 25.41
C TYR A 173 -33.95 -6.27 26.83
N LYS A 174 -33.12 -7.08 27.51
CA LYS A 174 -33.58 -7.87 28.67
C LYS A 174 -33.85 -7.10 29.98
N VAL A 175 -33.46 -5.83 30.16
CA VAL A 175 -33.55 -5.19 31.51
C VAL A 175 -33.70 -3.66 31.51
N TYR A 176 -34.44 -3.04 30.57
CA TYR A 176 -34.53 -1.57 30.56
C TYR A 176 -35.97 -1.04 30.51
N ASN A 177 -36.24 0.01 31.30
CA ASN A 177 -37.41 0.87 31.11
C ASN A 177 -37.42 1.39 29.66
N LYS A 178 -38.59 1.42 29.02
CA LYS A 178 -38.84 1.86 27.63
C LYS A 178 -38.04 3.13 27.25
N SER A 179 -38.01 4.14 28.10
CA SER A 179 -37.29 5.40 27.84
C SER A 179 -35.77 5.25 27.83
N ILE A 180 -35.24 4.36 28.68
CA ILE A 180 -33.80 4.08 28.79
C ILE A 180 -33.31 3.28 27.58
N LEU A 181 -34.08 2.28 27.14
CA LEU A 181 -33.76 1.49 25.95
C LEU A 181 -33.70 2.35 24.68
N ILE A 182 -34.70 3.22 24.47
CA ILE A 182 -34.75 4.13 23.33
C ILE A 182 -33.56 5.09 23.35
N ASN A 183 -33.23 5.66 24.51
CA ASN A 183 -32.06 6.52 24.65
C ASN A 183 -30.75 5.76 24.37
N LYS A 184 -30.64 4.49 24.80
CA LYS A 184 -29.47 3.65 24.53
C LYS A 184 -29.32 3.39 23.02
N ILE A 185 -30.39 3.02 22.32
CA ILE A 185 -30.40 2.82 20.87
C ILE A 185 -30.02 4.12 20.14
N CYS A 186 -30.69 5.23 20.45
CA CYS A 186 -30.38 6.52 19.84
C CYS A 186 -28.93 6.94 20.13
N ASN A 187 -28.38 6.65 21.30
CA ASN A 187 -27.00 6.98 21.64
C ASN A 187 -25.99 6.11 20.88
N GLU A 188 -26.26 4.82 20.67
CA GLU A 188 -25.41 3.98 19.80
C GLU A 188 -25.46 4.50 18.36
N ILE A 189 -26.65 4.79 17.82
CA ILE A 189 -26.79 5.37 16.46
C ILE A 189 -26.03 6.71 16.36
N ARG A 190 -26.21 7.61 17.34
CA ARG A 190 -25.48 8.90 17.40
C ARG A 190 -23.97 8.72 17.49
N ARG A 191 -23.46 7.66 18.13
CA ARG A 191 -22.03 7.35 18.13
C ARG A 191 -21.55 7.03 16.72
N TYR A 192 -22.31 6.25 15.94
CA TYR A 192 -21.98 5.97 14.54
C TYR A 192 -22.12 7.22 13.64
N ASN A 193 -23.06 8.12 13.90
CA ASN A 193 -23.18 9.41 13.17
C ASN A 193 -21.96 10.32 13.32
N LYS A 194 -21.21 10.19 14.42
CA LYS A 194 -19.95 10.93 14.62
C LYS A 194 -18.80 10.35 13.80
N ILE A 195 -18.97 9.15 13.25
CA ILE A 195 -17.92 8.38 12.57
C ILE A 195 -18.07 8.47 11.05
N SER A 196 -19.31 8.53 10.53
CA SER A 196 -19.58 8.70 9.10
C SER A 196 -20.62 9.80 8.85
N ASP A 197 -20.21 10.80 8.06
CA ASP A 197 -21.10 11.88 7.60
C ASP A 197 -22.20 11.35 6.65
N GLU A 198 -21.91 10.26 5.93
CA GLU A 198 -22.87 9.60 5.04
C GLU A 198 -23.97 8.87 5.82
N LEU A 199 -23.61 8.18 6.92
CA LEU A 199 -24.58 7.56 7.84
C LEU A 199 -25.37 8.59 8.64
N LYS A 200 -24.83 9.80 8.84
CA LYS A 200 -25.46 10.85 9.65
C LYS A 200 -26.87 11.20 9.15
N PHE A 201 -27.05 11.38 7.84
CA PHE A 201 -28.34 11.72 7.25
C PHE A 201 -29.39 10.62 7.48
N VAL A 202 -29.06 9.39 7.13
CA VAL A 202 -29.94 8.21 7.30
C VAL A 202 -30.33 8.03 8.77
N ASN A 203 -29.42 8.34 9.67
CA ASN A 203 -29.59 8.09 11.08
C ASN A 203 -30.31 9.21 11.84
N GLU A 204 -30.27 10.46 11.37
CA GLU A 204 -31.03 11.56 11.97
C GLU A 204 -32.54 11.35 11.77
N GLU A 205 -32.95 10.89 10.59
CA GLU A 205 -34.33 10.50 10.29
C GLU A 205 -34.78 9.31 11.14
N LEU A 206 -33.97 8.25 11.21
CA LEU A 206 -34.20 7.07 12.06
C LEU A 206 -34.35 7.44 13.55
N ILE A 207 -33.47 8.29 14.07
CA ILE A 207 -33.56 8.77 15.46
C ILE A 207 -34.88 9.52 15.67
N CYS A 208 -35.28 10.38 14.73
CA CYS A 208 -36.52 11.14 14.80
C CYS A 208 -37.74 10.21 14.85
N GLU A 209 -37.78 9.19 13.99
CA GLU A 209 -38.87 8.20 13.96
C GLU A 209 -38.94 7.36 15.24
N ILE A 210 -37.81 6.84 15.74
CA ILE A 210 -37.75 6.11 17.01
C ILE A 210 -38.26 6.99 18.17
N GLN A 211 -37.90 8.27 18.17
CA GLN A 211 -38.35 9.22 19.19
C GLN A 211 -39.84 9.54 19.10
N LYS A 212 -40.42 9.57 17.89
CA LYS A 212 -41.88 9.71 17.69
C LYS A 212 -42.64 8.52 18.27
N VAL A 213 -42.14 7.30 18.08
CA VAL A 213 -42.73 6.09 18.68
C VAL A 213 -42.70 6.15 20.21
N ASN A 214 -41.62 6.64 20.82
CA ASN A 214 -41.54 6.79 22.29
C ASN A 214 -42.72 7.60 22.87
N LYS A 215 -43.07 8.71 22.20
CA LYS A 215 -44.13 9.65 22.61
C LYS A 215 -45.53 9.05 22.49
N LYS A 216 -45.73 8.07 21.60
CA LYS A 216 -46.99 7.33 21.49
C LYS A 216 -47.02 6.30 22.63
N LEU A 217 -47.96 6.42 23.57
CA LEU A 217 -48.08 5.53 24.75
C LEU A 217 -48.61 4.12 24.38
N LYS A 218 -47.96 3.41 23.46
CA LYS A 218 -48.33 2.04 23.06
C LYS A 218 -47.59 0.96 23.85
N ALA A 219 -48.22 -0.21 24.03
CA ALA A 219 -47.64 -1.39 24.69
C ALA A 219 -46.56 -2.07 23.81
N ASP A 220 -46.69 -2.02 22.48
CA ASP A 220 -45.85 -2.80 21.53
C ASP A 220 -44.65 -2.03 20.94
N ILE A 221 -44.01 -1.19 21.74
CA ILE A 221 -43.00 -0.26 21.23
C ILE A 221 -41.70 -0.93 20.80
N ILE A 222 -41.41 -2.12 21.33
CA ILE A 222 -40.28 -2.91 20.88
C ILE A 222 -40.50 -3.35 19.42
N ASN A 223 -41.71 -3.76 19.06
CA ASN A 223 -42.02 -4.19 17.70
C ASN A 223 -41.97 -3.01 16.72
N ASP A 224 -42.55 -1.87 17.09
CA ASP A 224 -42.49 -0.63 16.29
C ASP A 224 -41.04 -0.17 16.06
N VAL A 225 -40.18 -0.21 17.10
CA VAL A 225 -38.77 0.16 16.98
C VAL A 225 -38.01 -0.85 16.12
N VAL A 226 -38.27 -2.15 16.27
CA VAL A 226 -37.68 -3.21 15.44
C VAL A 226 -38.09 -3.05 13.98
N GLU A 227 -39.34 -2.73 13.69
CA GLU A 227 -39.85 -2.51 12.33
C GLU A 227 -39.20 -1.28 11.67
N ILE A 228 -39.06 -0.17 12.41
CA ILE A 228 -38.35 1.02 11.90
C ILE A 228 -36.88 0.67 11.60
N ILE A 229 -36.20 -0.06 12.49
CA ILE A 229 -34.83 -0.54 12.28
C ILE A 229 -34.76 -1.52 11.08
N GLN A 230 -35.79 -2.35 10.90
CA GLN A 230 -35.92 -3.28 9.77
C GLN A 230 -35.98 -2.51 8.44
N ASN A 231 -36.87 -1.52 8.36
CA ASN A 231 -37.08 -0.70 7.18
C ASN A 231 -35.85 0.14 6.85
N SER A 232 -35.22 0.78 7.84
CA SER A 232 -33.97 1.52 7.63
C SER A 232 -32.82 0.62 7.20
N TYR A 233 -32.73 -0.61 7.73
CA TYR A 233 -31.75 -1.59 7.25
C TYR A 233 -31.99 -1.97 5.79
N GLU A 234 -33.23 -2.27 5.38
CA GLU A 234 -33.51 -2.62 3.99
C GLU A 234 -33.30 -1.42 3.06
N GLN A 235 -33.65 -0.20 3.51
CA GLN A 235 -33.38 1.03 2.77
C GLN A 235 -31.87 1.27 2.63
N CYS A 236 -31.08 1.14 3.69
CA CYS A 236 -29.61 1.19 3.61
C CYS A 236 -29.11 0.16 2.59
N LYS A 237 -29.50 -1.10 2.75
CA LYS A 237 -29.08 -2.21 1.87
C LYS A 237 -29.44 -1.96 0.40
N CYS A 238 -30.60 -1.35 0.12
CA CYS A 238 -31.03 -0.98 -1.23
C CYS A 238 -30.32 0.26 -1.78
N THR A 239 -30.05 1.29 -0.97
CA THR A 239 -29.28 2.49 -1.34
C THR A 239 -27.82 2.16 -1.61
N PHE A 240 -27.26 1.16 -0.91
CA PHE A 240 -25.86 0.75 -1.05
C PHE A 240 -25.63 -0.39 -2.06
N ASN A 241 -26.58 -0.66 -2.97
CA ASN A 241 -26.44 -1.68 -4.00
C ASN A 241 -25.29 -1.37 -5.01
N ASN A 242 -24.13 -1.99 -4.75
CA ASN A 242 -23.32 -2.82 -5.66
C ASN A 242 -22.60 -2.22 -6.90
N ALA A 243 -22.16 -0.96 -6.90
CA ALA A 243 -21.10 -0.56 -7.83
C ALA A 243 -19.71 -0.95 -7.28
N PHE A 244 -19.15 -2.05 -7.78
CA PHE A 244 -17.73 -2.32 -7.60
C PHE A 244 -16.93 -1.36 -8.48
N LEU A 245 -16.01 -0.62 -7.87
CA LEU A 245 -15.00 0.11 -8.61
C LEU A 245 -13.71 -0.72 -8.64
N THR A 246 -13.23 -0.97 -9.85
CA THR A 246 -11.89 -1.50 -10.11
C THR A 246 -10.97 -0.34 -10.45
N THR A 247 -9.66 -0.58 -10.59
CA THR A 247 -8.73 0.43 -11.11
C THR A 247 -9.18 1.02 -12.43
N ASP A 248 -9.77 0.19 -13.28
CA ASP A 248 -10.15 0.54 -14.65
C ASP A 248 -11.39 1.47 -14.64
N THR A 249 -12.41 1.13 -13.84
CA THR A 249 -13.63 1.95 -13.70
C THR A 249 -13.46 3.15 -12.77
N TYR A 250 -12.43 3.14 -11.91
CA TYR A 250 -12.15 4.24 -10.98
C TYR A 250 -11.77 5.53 -11.70
N SER A 251 -11.02 5.43 -12.81
CA SER A 251 -10.61 6.59 -13.60
C SER A 251 -11.81 7.37 -14.16
N GLU A 252 -12.81 6.66 -14.69
CA GLU A 252 -14.05 7.22 -15.23
C GLU A 252 -14.97 7.73 -14.12
N PHE A 253 -15.10 6.97 -13.03
CA PHE A 253 -15.83 7.39 -11.84
C PHE A 253 -15.31 8.72 -11.26
N ASN A 254 -13.98 8.91 -11.25
CA ASN A 254 -13.36 10.14 -10.78
C ASN A 254 -13.61 11.34 -11.70
N LYS A 255 -13.69 11.15 -13.03
CA LYS A 255 -13.96 12.25 -13.98
C LYS A 255 -15.31 12.93 -13.70
N GLY A 256 -16.28 12.20 -13.15
CA GLY A 256 -17.62 12.71 -12.82
C GLY A 256 -17.82 13.27 -11.40
N LYS A 257 -16.89 13.03 -10.46
CA LYS A 257 -17.03 13.46 -9.06
C LYS A 257 -15.95 14.47 -8.67
N LYS A 258 -16.29 15.77 -8.69
CA LYS A 258 -15.41 16.86 -8.21
C LYS A 258 -14.90 16.68 -6.77
N ASN A 259 -15.55 15.85 -5.96
CA ASN A 259 -15.28 15.65 -4.53
C ASN A 259 -15.23 14.17 -4.11
N SER A 260 -14.58 13.26 -4.87
CA SER A 260 -14.44 11.88 -4.37
C SER A 260 -13.55 11.85 -3.09
N LYS A 261 -14.00 11.12 -2.06
CA LYS A 261 -13.36 11.05 -0.73
C LYS A 261 -11.94 10.52 -0.85
N TRP A 262 -10.92 11.31 -0.47
CA TRP A 262 -9.53 10.86 -0.48
C TRP A 262 -9.22 10.03 0.77
N ASN A 263 -8.75 8.80 0.60
CA ASN A 263 -8.37 7.87 1.66
C ASN A 263 -7.36 6.83 1.14
N ALA A 264 -7.02 5.84 1.97
CA ALA A 264 -6.11 4.78 1.58
C ALA A 264 -6.56 3.97 0.34
N TYR A 265 -7.86 3.77 0.11
CA TYR A 265 -8.35 3.07 -1.09
C TYR A 265 -8.14 3.91 -2.34
N THR A 266 -8.53 5.19 -2.30
CA THR A 266 -8.37 6.06 -3.46
C THR A 266 -6.92 6.30 -3.81
N LEU A 267 -6.02 6.34 -2.81
CA LEU A 267 -4.58 6.38 -3.06
C LEU A 267 -4.11 5.15 -3.83
N VAL A 268 -4.43 3.94 -3.36
CA VAL A 268 -4.01 2.69 -4.03
C VAL A 268 -4.65 2.57 -5.42
N MET A 269 -5.93 2.94 -5.56
CA MET A 269 -6.63 2.98 -6.84
C MET A 269 -5.99 3.96 -7.82
N SER A 270 -5.62 5.17 -7.36
CA SER A 270 -4.97 6.19 -8.18
C SER A 270 -3.58 5.78 -8.64
N LEU A 271 -2.86 4.96 -7.88
CA LEU A 271 -1.56 4.42 -8.31
C LEU A 271 -1.72 3.35 -9.40
N GLY A 272 -2.88 2.69 -9.52
CA GLY A 272 -3.14 1.73 -10.60
C GLY A 272 -2.31 0.44 -10.54
N ILE A 273 -1.60 0.17 -9.44
CA ILE A 273 -0.74 -1.01 -9.34
C ILE A 273 -1.53 -2.27 -9.01
N LYS A 274 -1.11 -3.38 -9.61
CA LYS A 274 -1.77 -4.69 -9.46
C LYS A 274 -0.88 -5.70 -8.74
N SER A 275 0.45 -5.60 -8.85
CA SER A 275 1.41 -6.46 -8.16
C SER A 275 2.20 -5.70 -7.09
N CYS A 276 2.62 -6.41 -6.04
CA CYS A 276 3.34 -5.81 -4.92
C CYS A 276 4.68 -5.22 -5.39
N PRO A 277 4.98 -3.94 -5.13
CA PRO A 277 6.21 -3.32 -5.56
C PRO A 277 7.41 -3.92 -4.85
N TYR A 278 7.34 -4.39 -3.59
CA TYR A 278 8.52 -4.96 -2.94
C TYR A 278 8.99 -6.26 -3.58
N CYS A 279 8.07 -7.20 -3.80
CA CYS A 279 8.43 -8.55 -4.22
C CYS A 279 8.01 -8.91 -5.64
N ASN A 280 7.14 -8.16 -6.31
CA ASN A 280 6.52 -8.50 -7.60
C ASN A 280 5.85 -9.90 -7.66
N ARG A 281 5.68 -10.60 -6.54
CA ARG A 281 5.19 -12.00 -6.49
C ARG A 281 3.70 -12.14 -6.18
N GLN A 282 3.07 -11.11 -5.62
CA GLN A 282 1.69 -11.18 -5.10
C GLN A 282 0.86 -10.06 -5.69
N TYR A 283 -0.38 -10.38 -6.09
CA TYR A 283 -1.35 -9.37 -6.46
C TYR A 283 -1.80 -8.57 -5.22
N ILE A 284 -2.04 -7.28 -5.42
CA ILE A 284 -2.49 -6.32 -4.42
C ILE A 284 -3.63 -5.44 -4.97
N THR A 285 -4.22 -5.86 -6.09
CA THR A 285 -5.24 -5.14 -6.85
C THR A 285 -6.38 -4.66 -5.94
N PRO A 286 -6.63 -3.34 -5.89
CA PRO A 286 -7.71 -2.80 -5.09
C PRO A 286 -9.08 -3.03 -5.76
N VAL A 287 -10.09 -3.26 -4.94
CA VAL A 287 -11.51 -3.22 -5.29
C VAL A 287 -12.18 -2.32 -4.29
N TYR A 288 -12.83 -1.26 -4.75
CA TYR A 288 -13.53 -0.31 -3.89
C TYR A 288 -15.04 -0.57 -3.97
N ARG A 289 -15.70 -0.43 -2.82
CA ARG A 289 -17.16 -0.37 -2.70
C ARG A 289 -17.50 0.98 -2.08
N GLU A 290 -18.55 1.64 -2.53
CA GLU A 290 -18.94 2.96 -2.00
C GLU A 290 -19.17 2.96 -0.47
N GLU A 291 -19.48 1.80 0.11
CA GLU A 291 -19.55 1.56 1.56
C GLU A 291 -18.18 1.59 2.29
N GLY A 292 -17.08 1.85 1.59
CA GLY A 292 -15.70 1.72 2.08
C GLY A 292 -15.26 0.27 2.33
N CYS A 293 -16.11 -0.71 2.01
CA CYS A 293 -15.95 -2.14 2.29
C CYS A 293 -15.14 -2.89 1.20
N GLY A 294 -14.14 -2.22 0.64
CA GLY A 294 -13.32 -2.76 -0.44
C GLY A 294 -12.18 -3.67 0.02
N VAL A 295 -11.51 -4.32 -0.93
CA VAL A 295 -10.19 -4.94 -0.72
C VAL A 295 -9.12 -3.98 -1.24
N ARG A 296 -8.02 -3.82 -0.53
CA ARG A 296 -6.86 -3.04 -1.00
C ARG A 296 -5.56 -3.66 -0.51
N ALA A 297 -4.47 -3.30 -1.17
CA ALA A 297 -3.11 -3.44 -0.65
C ALA A 297 -3.00 -2.89 0.78
N ASP A 298 -2.15 -3.49 1.61
CA ASP A 298 -1.73 -2.82 2.83
C ASP A 298 -0.88 -1.60 2.45
N LEU A 299 -0.91 -0.55 3.27
CA LEU A 299 -0.02 0.59 3.12
C LEU A 299 1.08 0.44 4.18
N ASP A 300 2.24 -0.05 3.76
CA ASP A 300 3.44 -0.05 4.57
C ASP A 300 3.92 1.39 4.78
N HIS A 301 4.57 1.61 5.93
CA HIS A 301 5.22 2.86 6.27
C HIS A 301 6.72 2.70 6.09
N PHE A 302 7.28 3.16 4.97
CA PHE A 302 8.71 2.97 4.63
C PHE A 302 9.60 3.25 5.85
N TYR A 303 9.44 4.41 6.47
CA TYR A 303 9.85 4.71 7.84
C TYR A 303 8.77 4.23 8.84
N PRO A 304 9.07 3.25 9.72
CA PRO A 304 8.08 2.59 10.56
C PRO A 304 7.37 3.57 11.52
N LYS A 305 6.03 3.44 11.61
CA LYS A 305 5.18 4.29 12.48
C LYS A 305 5.57 4.27 13.95
N SER A 306 6.17 3.18 14.42
CA SER A 306 6.65 3.01 15.79
C SER A 306 7.72 4.04 16.17
N ARG A 307 8.59 4.40 15.22
CA ARG A 307 9.68 5.36 15.40
C ARG A 307 9.41 6.71 14.74
N TYR A 308 8.60 6.72 13.68
CA TYR A 308 8.32 7.90 12.86
C TYR A 308 6.81 8.19 12.76
N PRO A 309 6.06 8.32 13.87
CA PRO A 309 4.61 8.55 13.84
C PRO A 309 4.25 9.87 13.17
N TYR A 310 5.17 10.85 13.15
CA TYR A 310 5.00 12.13 12.46
C TYR A 310 5.07 12.02 10.92
N LEU A 311 5.54 10.88 10.39
CA LEU A 311 5.52 10.56 8.96
C LEU A 311 4.33 9.68 8.57
N SER A 312 3.36 9.45 9.46
CA SER A 312 2.25 8.52 9.20
C SER A 312 1.38 8.93 8.02
N MET A 313 1.32 10.24 7.74
CA MET A 313 0.58 10.87 6.65
C MET A 313 1.52 11.43 5.57
N SER A 314 2.78 11.04 5.54
CA SER A 314 3.69 11.41 4.46
C SER A 314 3.41 10.54 3.24
N LEU A 315 3.08 11.15 2.11
CA LEU A 315 2.67 10.44 0.88
C LEU A 315 3.72 9.42 0.44
N TYR A 316 4.98 9.85 0.35
CA TYR A 316 6.09 8.99 -0.05
C TYR A 316 6.47 7.96 1.03
N ASN A 317 5.97 8.10 2.26
CA ASN A 317 6.12 7.09 3.28
C ASN A 317 5.09 5.95 3.17
N LEU A 318 4.05 6.09 2.34
CA LEU A 318 2.95 5.12 2.21
C LEU A 318 3.15 4.22 0.98
N ILE A 319 3.66 3.01 1.20
CA ILE A 319 3.95 2.05 0.13
C ILE A 319 2.85 0.98 0.07
N PRO A 320 2.04 0.93 -1.01
CA PRO A 320 1.12 -0.18 -1.21
C PRO A 320 1.89 -1.49 -1.38
N CYS A 321 1.61 -2.49 -0.56
CA CYS A 321 2.29 -3.78 -0.62
C CYS A 321 1.39 -4.94 -0.21
N CYS A 322 1.88 -6.17 -0.43
CA CYS A 322 1.18 -7.37 0.00
C CYS A 322 1.36 -7.58 1.51
N LYS A 323 0.40 -8.29 2.13
CA LYS A 323 0.43 -8.60 3.56
C LYS A 323 1.72 -9.27 4.01
N PHE A 324 2.29 -10.14 3.16
CA PHE A 324 3.52 -10.86 3.47
C PHE A 324 4.72 -9.92 3.62
N CYS A 325 4.98 -9.04 2.64
CA CYS A 325 6.07 -8.08 2.72
C CYS A 325 5.85 -7.07 3.87
N ASN A 326 4.62 -6.58 4.04
CA ASN A 326 4.27 -5.71 5.16
C ASN A 326 4.55 -6.38 6.51
N SER A 327 4.24 -7.67 6.65
CA SER A 327 4.49 -8.44 7.87
C SER A 327 5.98 -8.72 8.12
N ILE A 328 6.77 -8.98 7.07
CA ILE A 328 8.23 -9.17 7.20
C ILE A 328 8.87 -7.88 7.72
N LYS A 329 8.45 -6.74 7.18
CA LYS A 329 8.96 -5.44 7.57
C LYS A 329 8.50 -5.05 8.97
N GLY A 330 7.18 -5.02 9.19
CA GLY A 330 6.58 -4.61 10.45
C GLY A 330 7.16 -3.28 10.94
N ASP A 331 7.59 -3.27 12.21
CA ASP A 331 8.19 -2.11 12.88
C ASP A 331 9.73 -2.09 12.81
N LYS A 332 10.36 -2.98 12.03
CA LYS A 332 11.82 -3.01 11.87
C LYS A 332 12.33 -1.72 11.23
N GLU A 333 13.54 -1.34 11.59
CA GLU A 333 14.20 -0.16 11.02
C GLU A 333 14.41 -0.31 9.52
N PHE A 334 13.89 0.66 8.78
CA PHE A 334 13.94 0.70 7.33
C PHE A 334 14.02 2.19 6.93
N ASN A 335 15.08 2.56 6.22
CA ASN A 335 15.42 3.95 5.92
C ASN A 335 16.07 4.10 4.54
N TYR A 336 16.05 5.33 4.04
CA TYR A 336 16.50 5.67 2.69
C TYR A 336 18.01 5.51 2.48
N LYS A 337 18.79 5.61 3.56
CA LYS A 337 20.24 5.37 3.52
C LYS A 337 20.59 3.92 3.22
N SER A 338 19.76 2.98 3.69
CA SER A 338 20.09 1.55 3.67
C SER A 338 19.32 0.79 2.60
N TYR A 339 18.17 1.31 2.16
CA TYR A 339 17.27 0.61 1.24
C TYR A 339 16.81 1.53 0.11
N LEU A 340 16.56 0.95 -1.05
CA LEU A 340 15.92 1.61 -2.17
C LEU A 340 14.46 1.91 -1.83
N HIS A 341 14.01 3.05 -2.35
CA HIS A 341 12.65 3.52 -2.21
C HIS A 341 11.84 3.27 -3.48
N PRO A 342 10.70 2.55 -3.44
CA PRO A 342 9.93 2.21 -4.64
C PRO A 342 9.51 3.40 -5.50
N TYR A 343 9.22 4.56 -4.91
CA TYR A 343 8.88 5.78 -5.66
C TYR A 343 10.07 6.49 -6.32
N GLU A 344 11.29 5.97 -6.23
CA GLU A 344 12.47 6.50 -6.94
C GLU A 344 13.17 5.42 -7.80
N HIS A 345 13.26 4.20 -7.28
CA HIS A 345 14.08 3.12 -7.82
C HIS A 345 13.36 1.77 -7.77
N GLY A 346 13.68 0.87 -8.70
CA GLY A 346 13.22 -0.52 -8.76
C GLY A 346 14.38 -1.52 -8.75
N PHE A 347 14.09 -2.82 -8.78
CA PHE A 347 15.15 -3.82 -8.98
C PHE A 347 15.61 -3.87 -10.43
N GLU A 348 14.74 -3.56 -11.38
CA GLU A 348 15.02 -3.46 -12.81
C GLU A 348 16.22 -2.56 -13.12
N ASP A 349 16.44 -1.54 -12.29
CA ASP A 349 17.55 -0.60 -12.40
C ASP A 349 18.92 -1.19 -11.98
N TYR A 350 18.96 -2.24 -11.15
CA TYR A 350 20.17 -2.68 -10.44
C TYR A 350 20.39 -4.19 -10.33
N LEU A 351 19.34 -5.01 -10.40
CA LEU A 351 19.36 -6.45 -10.16
C LEU A 351 18.57 -7.19 -11.26
N LYS A 352 19.10 -8.31 -11.74
CA LYS A 352 18.46 -9.17 -12.76
C LYS A 352 18.39 -10.61 -12.29
N PHE A 353 17.21 -11.20 -12.39
CA PHE A 353 17.07 -12.64 -12.23
C PHE A 353 17.82 -13.34 -13.37
N ARG A 354 18.60 -14.35 -13.00
CA ARG A 354 19.27 -15.23 -13.95
C ARG A 354 18.93 -16.66 -13.59
N TYR A 355 18.69 -17.48 -14.60
CA TYR A 355 18.78 -18.91 -14.42
C TYR A 355 20.21 -19.36 -14.70
N LYS A 356 20.75 -20.24 -13.86
CA LYS A 356 22.10 -20.81 -14.01
C LYS A 356 22.01 -22.34 -14.00
N PRO A 357 22.31 -23.01 -15.12
CA PRO A 357 22.40 -24.47 -15.16
C PRO A 357 23.39 -25.00 -14.11
N ILE A 358 22.98 -26.07 -13.42
CA ILE A 358 23.80 -26.78 -12.41
C ILE A 358 24.60 -27.90 -13.08
N LYS A 359 24.09 -28.47 -14.17
CA LYS A 359 24.76 -29.52 -14.96
C LYS A 359 25.00 -29.03 -16.39
N TYR A 360 26.08 -29.53 -16.99
CA TYR A 360 26.42 -29.30 -18.41
C TYR A 360 25.39 -29.91 -19.37
N LEU A 361 24.68 -30.95 -18.92
CA LEU A 361 23.55 -31.55 -19.63
C LEU A 361 22.26 -31.01 -19.02
N PHE A 362 21.76 -29.92 -19.59
CA PHE A 362 20.38 -29.48 -19.38
C PHE A 362 19.52 -30.34 -20.31
N THR A 363 18.56 -31.09 -19.79
CA THR A 363 17.60 -31.90 -20.57
C THR A 363 16.21 -31.27 -20.58
N GLY A 364 16.01 -30.15 -19.87
CA GLY A 364 14.70 -29.48 -19.75
C GLY A 364 13.66 -30.37 -19.06
N SER A 365 14.12 -31.42 -18.36
CA SER A 365 13.28 -32.49 -17.82
C SER A 365 13.00 -32.27 -16.33
N SER A 366 13.89 -31.58 -15.60
CA SER A 366 13.74 -31.31 -14.17
C SER A 366 14.13 -29.88 -13.76
N LYS A 367 13.39 -29.33 -12.79
CA LYS A 367 13.66 -28.03 -12.13
C LYS A 367 14.95 -28.05 -11.27
N ASP A 368 15.52 -29.22 -11.02
CA ASP A 368 16.78 -29.39 -10.28
C ASP A 368 18.03 -29.20 -11.15
N GLU A 369 17.85 -29.02 -12.46
CA GLU A 369 18.94 -28.82 -13.41
C GLU A 369 19.50 -27.40 -13.41
N PHE A 370 18.86 -26.45 -12.71
CA PHE A 370 19.29 -25.05 -12.64
C PHE A 370 18.94 -24.40 -11.30
N LYS A 371 19.55 -23.25 -11.03
CA LYS A 371 19.19 -22.34 -9.93
C LYS A 371 18.73 -21.00 -10.48
N ILE A 372 17.83 -20.34 -9.76
CA ILE A 372 17.49 -18.95 -9.99
C ILE A 372 18.32 -18.13 -9.01
N VAL A 373 19.02 -17.12 -9.50
CA VAL A 373 19.82 -16.19 -8.69
C VAL A 373 19.44 -14.76 -9.09
N LEU A 374 19.61 -13.82 -8.16
CA LEU A 374 19.41 -12.40 -8.44
C LEU A 374 20.78 -11.69 -8.41
N GLU A 375 21.22 -11.18 -9.56
CA GLU A 375 22.59 -10.67 -9.74
C GLU A 375 22.60 -9.21 -10.16
N SER A 376 23.65 -8.48 -9.78
CA SER A 376 23.81 -7.06 -10.08
C SER A 376 23.94 -6.82 -11.58
N SER A 377 23.20 -5.82 -12.08
CA SER A 377 23.22 -5.41 -13.48
C SER A 377 24.40 -4.48 -13.76
N GLU A 378 25.58 -5.06 -14.04
CA GLU A 378 26.83 -4.41 -14.44
C GLU A 378 27.45 -3.43 -13.41
N GLU A 379 28.77 -3.54 -13.24
CA GLU A 379 29.57 -2.79 -12.26
C GLU A 379 29.92 -1.39 -12.80
N ILE A 380 29.03 -0.41 -12.62
CA ILE A 380 29.42 1.01 -12.72
C ILE A 380 29.71 1.51 -11.31
N ASP A 381 30.94 1.99 -11.06
CA ASP A 381 31.39 2.49 -9.75
C ASP A 381 30.41 3.51 -9.14
N GLU A 382 29.82 4.38 -9.96
CA GLU A 382 28.87 5.43 -9.56
C GLU A 382 27.56 4.87 -8.98
N LYS A 383 27.19 3.62 -9.26
CA LYS A 383 25.95 2.99 -8.80
C LYS A 383 26.14 2.03 -7.63
N LYS A 384 27.38 1.84 -7.13
CA LYS A 384 27.68 0.88 -6.06
C LYS A 384 26.81 1.05 -4.82
N GLU A 385 26.51 2.28 -4.40
CA GLU A 385 25.64 2.52 -3.25
C GLU A 385 24.21 2.04 -3.52
N LEU A 386 23.66 2.32 -4.71
CA LEU A 386 22.30 1.95 -5.08
C LEU A 386 22.16 0.43 -5.28
N VAL A 387 23.18 -0.22 -5.84
CA VAL A 387 23.26 -1.69 -5.93
C VAL A 387 23.25 -2.30 -4.53
N LYS A 388 24.06 -1.79 -3.60
CA LYS A 388 24.07 -2.26 -2.21
C LYS A 388 22.71 -2.06 -1.53
N LYS A 389 22.02 -0.94 -1.77
CA LYS A 389 20.65 -0.74 -1.28
C LYS A 389 19.71 -1.79 -1.87
N ALA A 390 19.82 -2.09 -3.17
CA ALA A 390 19.02 -3.12 -3.83
C ALA A 390 19.25 -4.51 -3.22
N GLU A 391 20.50 -4.88 -2.96
CA GLU A 391 20.89 -6.12 -2.27
C GLU A 391 20.30 -6.19 -0.85
N ASN A 392 20.36 -5.09 -0.10
CA ASN A 392 19.73 -5.00 1.22
C ASN A 392 18.20 -5.22 1.13
N ASN A 393 17.53 -4.64 0.12
CA ASN A 393 16.10 -4.90 -0.10
C ASN A 393 15.84 -6.38 -0.44
N MET A 394 16.66 -6.98 -1.30
CA MET A 394 16.56 -8.39 -1.69
C MET A 394 16.66 -9.30 -0.47
N GLU A 395 17.67 -9.10 0.37
CA GLU A 395 17.90 -9.87 1.59
C GLU A 395 16.75 -9.66 2.59
N PHE A 396 16.40 -8.40 2.86
CA PHE A 396 15.38 -8.05 3.85
C PHE A 396 14.01 -8.67 3.55
N PHE A 397 13.61 -8.69 2.28
CA PHE A 397 12.35 -9.29 1.84
C PHE A 397 12.46 -10.76 1.41
N MET A 398 13.62 -11.39 1.62
CA MET A 398 13.90 -12.80 1.29
C MET A 398 13.56 -13.14 -0.17
N ILE A 399 13.89 -12.22 -1.10
CA ILE A 399 13.42 -12.31 -2.48
C ILE A 399 13.96 -13.57 -3.16
N GLU A 400 15.28 -13.81 -3.13
CA GLU A 400 15.86 -14.97 -3.80
C GLU A 400 15.29 -16.33 -3.30
N PRO A 401 15.26 -16.61 -1.98
CA PRO A 401 14.63 -17.83 -1.46
C PRO A 401 13.15 -18.00 -1.86
N LEU A 402 12.38 -16.91 -1.90
CA LEU A 402 10.97 -16.97 -2.29
C LEU A 402 10.81 -17.24 -3.79
N TYR A 403 11.70 -16.70 -4.61
CA TYR A 403 11.69 -16.91 -6.06
C TYR A 403 12.18 -18.31 -6.46
N TYR A 404 12.91 -19.01 -5.59
CA TYR A 404 13.28 -20.41 -5.78
C TYR A 404 12.05 -21.32 -6.00
N TYR A 405 10.90 -21.00 -5.40
CA TYR A 405 9.65 -21.75 -5.58
C TYR A 405 9.00 -21.56 -6.95
N HIS A 406 9.53 -20.67 -7.80
CA HIS A 406 9.01 -20.36 -9.14
C HIS A 406 9.88 -20.93 -10.28
N LYS A 407 10.62 -22.01 -10.01
CA LYS A 407 11.43 -22.72 -11.02
C LYS A 407 10.62 -23.37 -12.14
N ASP A 408 9.34 -23.69 -11.92
CA ASP A 408 8.42 -24.07 -13.00
C ASP A 408 8.32 -23.00 -14.05
N GLU A 409 8.03 -21.78 -13.60
CA GLU A 409 7.81 -20.64 -14.50
C GLU A 409 9.02 -20.44 -15.41
N VAL A 410 10.23 -20.53 -14.85
CA VAL A 410 11.48 -20.43 -15.62
C VAL A 410 11.67 -21.62 -16.55
N MET A 411 11.36 -22.84 -16.11
CA MET A 411 11.44 -24.03 -16.96
C MET A 411 10.49 -23.92 -18.16
N ASP A 412 9.27 -23.42 -17.96
CA ASP A 412 8.30 -23.22 -19.03
C ASP A 412 8.77 -22.14 -20.02
N LEU A 413 9.42 -21.07 -19.55
CA LEU A 413 10.05 -20.08 -20.42
C LEU A 413 11.17 -20.68 -21.28
N ILE A 414 12.02 -21.53 -20.69
CA ILE A 414 13.07 -22.23 -21.43
C ILE A 414 12.45 -23.13 -22.49
N LYS A 415 11.44 -23.94 -22.14
CA LYS A 415 10.70 -24.78 -23.08
C LYS A 415 10.08 -23.98 -24.23
N LYS A 416 9.46 -22.85 -23.91
CA LYS A 416 8.92 -21.92 -24.91
C LYS A 416 10.04 -21.43 -25.83
N ARG A 417 11.20 -21.00 -25.33
CA ARG A 417 12.29 -20.56 -26.21
C ARG A 417 12.76 -21.65 -27.19
N LEU A 418 12.71 -22.92 -26.79
CA LEU A 418 13.11 -24.04 -27.65
C LEU A 418 12.11 -24.29 -28.79
N ILE A 419 10.82 -24.22 -28.48
CA ILE A 419 9.73 -24.41 -29.45
C ILE A 419 9.63 -23.18 -30.36
N TYR A 420 9.65 -21.99 -29.76
CA TYR A 420 9.51 -20.70 -30.44
C TYR A 420 10.89 -20.13 -30.78
N ASN A 421 11.62 -20.84 -31.66
CA ASN A 421 12.85 -20.32 -32.26
C ASN A 421 12.55 -19.12 -33.19
N LYS A 422 13.60 -18.41 -33.62
CA LYS A 422 13.45 -17.20 -34.44
C LYS A 422 12.61 -17.44 -35.71
N ALA A 423 12.88 -18.50 -36.47
CA ALA A 423 12.16 -18.81 -37.70
C ALA A 423 10.66 -19.06 -37.44
N TYR A 424 10.34 -19.82 -36.39
CA TYR A 424 8.94 -20.06 -36.01
C TYR A 424 8.25 -18.80 -35.49
N CYS A 425 8.96 -17.93 -34.75
CA CYS A 425 8.45 -16.63 -34.34
C CYS A 425 8.16 -15.72 -35.55
N ASP A 426 9.05 -15.68 -36.54
CA ASP A 426 8.86 -14.89 -37.77
C ASP A 426 7.62 -15.38 -38.56
N GLU A 427 7.45 -16.70 -38.70
CA GLU A 427 6.27 -17.31 -39.33
C GLU A 427 4.98 -17.04 -38.52
N LEU A 428 5.03 -17.21 -37.20
CA LEU A 428 3.89 -16.96 -36.32
C LEU A 428 3.46 -15.48 -36.37
N LYS A 429 4.42 -14.56 -36.39
CA LYS A 429 4.18 -13.13 -36.54
C LYS A 429 3.40 -12.86 -37.83
N HIS A 430 3.90 -13.34 -38.96
CA HIS A 430 3.26 -13.17 -40.26
C HIS A 430 1.81 -13.68 -40.26
N ARG A 431 1.58 -14.92 -39.78
CA ARG A 431 0.24 -15.50 -39.70
C ARG A 431 -0.72 -14.70 -38.84
N LEU A 432 -0.25 -14.19 -37.70
CA LEU A 432 -1.09 -13.37 -36.81
C LEU A 432 -1.39 -12.00 -37.44
N GLU A 433 -0.44 -11.39 -38.15
CA GLU A 433 -0.65 -10.14 -38.89
C GLU A 433 -1.67 -10.32 -40.02
N GLU A 434 -1.57 -11.41 -40.79
CA GLU A 434 -2.56 -11.79 -41.82
C GLU A 434 -3.95 -12.02 -41.22
N THR A 435 -4.03 -12.77 -40.11
CA THR A 435 -5.31 -13.11 -39.47
C THR A 435 -5.99 -11.90 -38.85
N THR A 436 -5.22 -10.99 -38.23
CA THR A 436 -5.77 -9.83 -37.52
C THR A 436 -5.90 -8.59 -38.40
N GLY A 437 -5.23 -8.55 -39.55
CA GLY A 437 -5.11 -7.38 -40.40
C GLY A 437 -4.35 -6.22 -39.72
N LYS A 438 -3.56 -6.50 -38.68
CA LYS A 438 -2.84 -5.48 -37.89
C LYS A 438 -1.39 -5.89 -37.69
N PRO A 439 -0.43 -4.94 -37.76
CA PRO A 439 0.97 -5.22 -37.48
C PRO A 439 1.15 -5.60 -36.00
N ILE A 440 2.06 -6.53 -35.72
CA ILE A 440 2.37 -7.03 -34.39
C ILE A 440 3.85 -6.76 -34.11
N THR A 441 4.14 -6.10 -32.99
CA THR A 441 5.53 -5.88 -32.58
C THR A 441 6.14 -7.16 -32.00
N GLU A 442 7.46 -7.29 -32.09
CA GLU A 442 8.22 -8.39 -31.44
C GLU A 442 7.87 -8.52 -29.95
N LYS A 443 7.80 -7.38 -29.24
CA LYS A 443 7.40 -7.34 -27.84
C LYS A 443 6.03 -7.96 -27.60
N GLN A 444 5.02 -7.57 -28.40
CA GLN A 444 3.67 -8.14 -28.29
C GLN A 444 3.65 -9.65 -28.56
N LEU A 445 4.44 -10.11 -29.54
CA LEU A 445 4.56 -11.53 -29.84
C LEU A 445 5.19 -12.31 -28.68
N ILE A 446 6.26 -11.78 -28.07
CA ILE A 446 6.85 -12.42 -26.88
C ILE A 446 5.85 -12.45 -25.74
N GLU A 447 5.20 -11.32 -25.41
CA GLU A 447 4.21 -11.26 -24.34
C GLU A 447 3.07 -12.26 -24.56
N PHE A 448 2.68 -12.51 -25.82
CA PHE A 448 1.75 -13.58 -26.18
C PHE A 448 2.32 -14.97 -25.88
N ILE A 449 3.51 -15.29 -26.40
CA ILE A 449 4.19 -16.59 -26.22
C ILE A 449 4.39 -16.91 -24.73
N VAL A 450 4.98 -15.97 -23.99
CA VAL A 450 5.29 -16.17 -22.57
C VAL A 450 4.07 -15.98 -21.68
N SER A 451 3.03 -15.31 -22.20
CA SER A 451 1.77 -15.03 -21.51
C SER A 451 1.94 -14.16 -20.26
N ASN A 452 2.92 -13.26 -20.26
CA ASN A 452 3.21 -12.30 -19.18
C ASN A 452 3.81 -11.01 -19.74
N ILE A 453 3.90 -9.97 -18.91
CA ILE A 453 4.44 -8.66 -19.26
C ILE A 453 5.96 -8.70 -19.22
N ILE A 454 6.60 -8.20 -20.26
CA ILE A 454 8.06 -7.97 -20.32
C ILE A 454 8.40 -6.47 -20.43
N ASP A 455 7.39 -5.63 -20.55
CA ASP A 455 7.52 -4.18 -20.51
C ASP A 455 8.04 -3.69 -19.15
N GLU A 456 9.23 -3.09 -19.14
CA GLU A 456 9.88 -2.57 -17.93
C GLU A 456 9.02 -1.51 -17.24
N ASP A 457 8.34 -0.68 -18.02
CA ASP A 457 7.47 0.39 -17.51
C ASP A 457 6.13 -0.11 -16.95
N LYS A 458 5.81 -1.41 -17.09
CA LYS A 458 4.52 -1.98 -16.68
C LYS A 458 4.65 -3.21 -15.78
N LEU A 459 5.83 -3.43 -15.19
CA LEU A 459 6.05 -4.59 -14.33
C LEU A 459 5.09 -4.64 -13.12
N TYR A 460 4.57 -3.50 -12.66
CA TYR A 460 3.59 -3.42 -11.57
C TYR A 460 2.18 -3.92 -11.95
N GLU A 461 1.91 -4.22 -13.23
CA GLU A 461 0.59 -4.68 -13.67
C GLU A 461 0.37 -6.18 -13.49
N ARG A 462 1.44 -6.97 -13.35
CA ARG A 462 1.34 -8.43 -13.22
C ARG A 462 2.37 -9.01 -12.26
N THR A 463 2.05 -10.15 -11.67
CA THR A 463 2.99 -10.89 -10.81
C THR A 463 4.04 -11.60 -11.64
N LEU A 464 5.25 -11.71 -11.10
CA LEU A 464 6.42 -12.36 -11.68
C LEU A 464 6.89 -11.72 -13.00
N SER A 465 6.32 -10.59 -13.42
CA SER A 465 6.70 -9.87 -14.64
C SER A 465 8.19 -9.53 -14.65
N LYS A 466 8.79 -9.19 -13.50
CA LYS A 466 10.23 -8.94 -13.39
C LYS A 466 11.06 -10.19 -13.70
N LEU A 467 10.69 -11.33 -13.12
CA LEU A 467 11.34 -12.61 -13.40
C LEU A 467 11.19 -12.97 -14.87
N TYR A 468 9.97 -12.86 -15.40
CA TYR A 468 9.69 -13.14 -16.80
C TYR A 468 10.53 -12.27 -17.74
N LYS A 469 10.52 -10.95 -17.55
CA LYS A 469 11.34 -10.01 -18.32
C LYS A 469 12.81 -10.43 -18.31
N ASP A 470 13.41 -10.61 -17.13
CA ASP A 470 14.84 -10.88 -17.03
C ASP A 470 15.24 -12.22 -17.68
N ILE A 471 14.41 -13.25 -17.49
CA ILE A 471 14.66 -14.58 -18.05
C ILE A 471 14.43 -14.58 -19.57
N VAL A 472 13.42 -13.87 -20.07
CA VAL A 472 13.21 -13.67 -21.51
C VAL A 472 14.38 -12.91 -22.14
N ASP A 473 14.84 -11.84 -21.49
CA ASP A 473 16.01 -11.06 -21.92
C ASP A 473 17.27 -11.95 -21.95
N GLN A 474 17.42 -12.86 -20.98
CA GLN A 474 18.50 -13.84 -20.95
C GLN A 474 18.37 -14.89 -22.08
N LEU A 475 17.16 -15.38 -22.36
CA LEU A 475 16.87 -16.42 -23.36
C LEU A 475 16.88 -15.93 -24.80
N GLY A 476 16.77 -14.62 -25.06
CA GLY A 476 16.92 -14.03 -26.39
C GLY A 476 15.99 -14.61 -27.46
N PHE A 477 14.67 -14.45 -27.33
CA PHE A 477 13.66 -15.00 -28.28
C PHE A 477 13.85 -14.57 -29.75
N PHE A 478 14.43 -13.40 -30.02
CA PHE A 478 14.71 -12.90 -31.39
C PHE A 478 16.19 -12.74 -31.70
N LYS A 479 17.07 -13.25 -30.84
CA LYS A 479 18.50 -13.31 -31.15
C LYS A 479 18.77 -14.58 -31.93
N GLU A 480 19.66 -14.51 -32.92
CA GLU A 480 20.18 -15.72 -33.55
C GLU A 480 20.90 -16.55 -32.49
N ASP A 481 20.96 -17.87 -32.69
CA ASP A 481 21.48 -18.76 -31.66
C ASP A 481 22.99 -18.54 -31.38
N ASP A 482 23.66 -17.75 -32.21
CA ASP A 482 25.06 -17.32 -32.06
C ASP A 482 25.23 -15.96 -31.34
N ASP A 483 24.16 -15.19 -31.13
CA ASP A 483 24.19 -13.83 -30.56
C ASP A 483 23.90 -13.76 -29.05
N PHE A 484 23.90 -14.90 -28.37
CA PHE A 484 23.54 -14.95 -26.95
C PHE A 484 24.63 -14.38 -26.03
N LYS A 485 24.25 -13.42 -25.18
CA LYS A 485 25.03 -12.99 -23.99
C LYS A 485 24.75 -13.93 -22.82
N MET A 486 25.09 -15.21 -22.98
CA MET A 486 25.10 -16.20 -21.91
C MET A 486 26.52 -16.72 -21.72
N THR A 487 26.85 -17.28 -20.55
CA THR A 487 28.15 -17.93 -20.35
C THR A 487 28.31 -19.10 -21.33
N GLU A 488 29.55 -19.47 -21.71
CA GLU A 488 29.79 -20.61 -22.64
C GLU A 488 29.06 -21.90 -22.20
N ASN A 489 28.96 -22.13 -20.89
CA ASN A 489 28.23 -23.27 -20.31
C ASN A 489 26.72 -23.20 -20.56
N GLU A 490 26.13 -22.00 -20.46
CA GLU A 490 24.71 -21.76 -20.69
C GLU A 490 24.35 -21.87 -22.18
N CYS A 491 25.16 -21.27 -23.06
CA CYS A 491 25.02 -21.42 -24.51
C CYS A 491 25.19 -22.89 -24.94
N GLY A 492 26.19 -23.58 -24.41
CA GLY A 492 26.45 -24.99 -24.73
C GLY A 492 25.32 -25.93 -24.29
N ALA A 493 24.71 -25.67 -23.13
CA ALA A 493 23.58 -26.43 -22.63
C ALA A 493 22.32 -26.21 -23.48
N LEU A 494 21.99 -24.95 -23.82
CA LEU A 494 20.83 -24.62 -24.63
C LEU A 494 20.98 -25.12 -26.08
N LYS A 495 22.16 -24.93 -26.69
CA LYS A 495 22.49 -25.42 -28.04
C LYS A 495 22.44 -26.94 -28.12
N LYS A 496 22.99 -27.68 -27.15
CA LYS A 496 22.88 -29.16 -27.12
C LYS A 496 21.44 -29.63 -27.00
N LEU A 497 20.62 -28.94 -26.21
CA LEU A 497 19.21 -29.27 -26.08
C LEU A 497 18.44 -29.00 -27.38
N LEU A 498 18.69 -27.87 -28.04
CA LEU A 498 18.13 -27.55 -29.37
C LEU A 498 18.54 -28.59 -30.42
N ILE A 499 19.81 -29.00 -30.44
CA ILE A 499 20.32 -30.06 -31.33
C ILE A 499 19.61 -31.40 -31.09
N ASN A 500 19.47 -31.81 -29.82
CA ASN A 500 18.76 -33.05 -29.47
C ASN A 500 17.29 -33.02 -29.88
N LEU A 501 16.60 -31.88 -29.68
CA LEU A 501 15.21 -31.73 -30.11
C LEU A 501 15.07 -31.74 -31.64
N ASN A 502 15.92 -31.03 -32.37
CA ASN A 502 15.89 -31.04 -33.84
C ASN A 502 16.19 -32.43 -34.41
N SER A 503 17.14 -33.18 -33.82
CA SER A 503 17.39 -34.58 -34.22
C SER A 503 16.22 -35.54 -33.93
N SER A 504 15.26 -35.12 -33.10
CA SER A 504 14.03 -35.86 -32.79
C SER A 504 12.85 -35.45 -33.69
N VAL A 505 12.91 -34.25 -34.30
CA VAL A 505 11.86 -33.71 -35.19
C VAL A 505 11.99 -34.29 -36.61
N ASP A 506 13.19 -34.73 -37.02
CA ASP A 506 13.40 -35.47 -38.27
C ASP A 506 12.82 -36.91 -38.24
N LEU A 507 12.09 -37.29 -37.19
CA LEU A 507 11.49 -38.61 -36.96
C LEU A 507 9.95 -38.60 -36.86
N ILE A 508 9.28 -37.46 -37.11
CA ILE A 508 7.81 -37.33 -37.20
C ILE A 508 7.47 -36.69 -38.54
#